data_AF-A0A498H8D6-F1
#
_entry.id   AF-A0A498H8D6-F1
#
_cell.length_a   1.000
_cell.length_b   1.000
_cell.length_c   1.000
_cell.angle_alpha   90.00
_cell.angle_beta   90.00
_cell.angle_gamma   90.00
#
_symmetry.space_group_name_H-M   'P 1'
#
loop_
_entity.id
_entity.type
_entity.pdbx_description
1 polymer ?
#
loop_
_entity_poly.entity_id
_entity_poly.type
_entity_poly.pdbx_seq_one_letter_code
_entity_poly.pdbx_strand_id
1 'polypeptide(L)'
;MNSIYVIHTPYHLLITCGLAISYDCSNEKYLVIVPDFKDATVFYQTIIDWKDNPFTEVILLSGVYNVKFGNTIKTMKSNLKTINQLFRKKIKDCGSSYIFNDGRVEGQLIAYLNYTKNGSNFYVEDGSAAYNCYVQPDINFYLKIIYKLIYGSWYEHVRILGMYKYIDRIMVFRPDLIRKELQN
;
A
#
# COMPACT_ATOMS: atom_id res chain seq x y z
N MET A 1 -1.49 18.29 -6.65
CA MET A 1 -0.65 17.14 -6.28
C MET A 1 -1.37 16.38 -5.17
N ASN A 2 -1.50 15.07 -5.34
CA ASN A 2 -2.25 14.20 -4.45
C ASN A 2 -1.29 13.29 -3.68
N SER A 3 -1.68 12.86 -2.49
CA SER A 3 -1.01 11.77 -1.79
C SER A 3 -1.98 10.64 -1.52
N ILE A 4 -1.54 9.40 -1.71
CA ILE A 4 -2.30 8.22 -1.36
C ILE A 4 -1.49 7.31 -0.44
N TYR A 5 -2.09 6.91 0.66
CA TYR A 5 -1.52 6.00 1.64
C TYR A 5 -2.29 4.70 1.63
N VAL A 6 -1.61 3.57 1.63
CA VAL A 6 -2.25 2.26 1.76
C VAL A 6 -1.71 1.49 2.95
N ILE A 7 -2.62 1.16 3.87
CA ILE A 7 -2.27 0.54 5.14
C ILE A 7 -2.91 -0.84 5.29
N HIS A 8 -2.22 -1.69 6.04
CA HIS A 8 -2.63 -3.09 6.32
C HIS A 8 -2.55 -3.43 7.82
N THR A 9 -2.07 -2.51 8.66
CA THR A 9 -1.86 -2.71 10.10
C THR A 9 -2.11 -1.40 10.87
N PRO A 10 -2.36 -1.48 12.19
CA PRO A 10 -2.42 -0.28 13.04
C PRO A 10 -1.11 0.51 13.09
N TYR A 11 0.03 -0.18 12.97
CA TYR A 11 1.35 0.45 12.91
C TYR A 11 1.48 1.37 11.68
N HIS A 12 1.04 0.89 10.50
CA HIS A 12 1.01 1.68 9.28
C HIS A 12 0.11 2.92 9.44
N LEU A 13 -1.03 2.77 10.13
CA LEU A 13 -1.93 3.89 10.39
C LEU A 13 -1.23 4.99 11.20
N LEU A 14 -0.56 4.61 12.30
CA LEU A 14 0.14 5.55 13.16
C LEU A 14 1.21 6.34 12.38
N ILE A 15 2.04 5.65 11.61
CA ILE A 15 3.07 6.29 10.77
C ILE A 15 2.42 7.21 9.73
N THR A 16 1.38 6.71 9.06
CA THR A 16 0.65 7.44 8.02
C THR A 16 0.08 8.75 8.56
N CYS A 17 -0.53 8.74 9.75
CA CYS A 17 -1.01 9.96 10.40
C CYS A 17 0.14 10.95 10.67
N GLY A 18 1.27 10.47 11.22
CA GLY A 18 2.45 11.30 11.47
C GLY A 18 3.01 11.93 10.20
N LEU A 19 3.15 11.14 9.13
CA LEU A 19 3.61 11.60 7.80
C LEU A 19 2.67 12.63 7.19
N ALA A 20 1.36 12.34 7.20
CA ALA A 20 0.33 13.18 6.59
C ALA A 20 0.23 14.56 7.26
N ILE A 21 0.46 14.64 8.58
CA ILE A 21 0.46 15.90 9.33
C ILE A 21 1.77 16.66 9.15
N SER A 22 2.90 15.97 9.34
CA SER A 22 4.17 16.64 9.61
C SER A 22 5.01 16.92 8.37
N TYR A 23 4.84 16.12 7.32
CA TYR A 23 5.76 16.13 6.17
C TYR A 23 5.05 16.23 4.82
N ASP A 24 3.82 15.75 4.72
CA ASP A 24 3.10 15.79 3.45
C ASP A 24 2.41 17.13 3.19
N CYS A 25 2.90 17.84 2.18
CA CYS A 25 2.37 19.14 1.74
C CYS A 25 1.36 19.03 0.59
N SER A 26 0.88 17.81 0.25
CA SER A 26 -0.13 17.62 -0.78
C SER A 26 -1.46 18.30 -0.42
N ASN A 27 -2.18 18.76 -1.46
CA ASN A 27 -3.48 19.42 -1.29
C ASN A 27 -4.59 18.44 -0.92
N GLU A 28 -4.52 17.23 -1.48
CA GLU A 28 -5.49 16.16 -1.23
C GLU A 28 -4.78 14.89 -0.81
N LYS A 29 -5.22 14.32 0.31
CA LYS A 29 -4.63 13.14 0.94
C LYS A 29 -5.68 12.07 1.06
N TYR A 30 -5.39 10.89 0.50
CA TYR A 30 -6.29 9.74 0.50
C TYR A 30 -5.71 8.63 1.36
N LEU A 31 -6.48 8.12 2.31
CA LEU A 31 -6.09 6.97 3.12
C LEU A 31 -6.90 5.74 2.70
N VAL A 32 -6.21 4.70 2.25
CA VAL A 32 -6.81 3.40 1.94
C VAL A 32 -6.48 2.41 3.06
N ILE A 33 -7.51 1.94 3.75
CA ILE A 33 -7.40 0.95 4.82
C ILE A 33 -7.81 -0.42 4.28
N VAL A 34 -6.87 -1.36 4.24
CA VAL A 34 -7.15 -2.77 3.97
C VAL A 34 -7.22 -3.50 5.32
N PRO A 35 -8.40 -3.99 5.75
CA PRO A 35 -8.60 -4.50 7.10
C PRO A 35 -8.06 -5.93 7.26
N ASP A 36 -6.74 -6.06 7.20
CA ASP A 36 -6.01 -7.32 7.45
C ASP A 36 -5.66 -7.51 8.95
N PHE A 37 -6.30 -6.73 9.82
CA PHE A 37 -6.12 -6.71 11.26
C PHE A 37 -7.46 -6.58 11.98
N LYS A 38 -7.48 -6.97 13.25
CA LYS A 38 -8.68 -6.93 14.10
C LYS A 38 -9.17 -5.49 14.29
N ASP A 39 -10.49 -5.32 14.38
CA ASP A 39 -11.15 -4.06 14.74
C ASP A 39 -10.85 -2.89 13.77
N ALA A 40 -10.47 -3.18 12.52
CA ALA A 40 -10.14 -2.16 11.52
C ALA A 40 -11.28 -1.15 11.25
N THR A 41 -12.54 -1.54 11.44
CA THR A 41 -13.70 -0.63 11.37
C THR A 41 -13.69 0.41 12.49
N VAL A 42 -13.20 0.07 13.68
CA VAL A 42 -13.04 1.00 14.80
C VAL A 42 -11.96 2.02 14.49
N PHE A 43 -10.82 1.57 13.94
CA PHE A 43 -9.77 2.48 13.48
C PHE A 43 -10.26 3.40 12.37
N TYR A 44 -10.98 2.87 11.38
CA TYR A 44 -11.61 3.67 10.34
C TYR A 44 -12.51 4.77 10.92
N GLN A 45 -13.43 4.38 11.82
CA GLN A 45 -14.36 5.33 12.44
C GLN A 45 -13.62 6.39 13.26
N THR A 46 -12.58 6.00 13.98
CA THR A 46 -11.74 6.91 14.76
C THR A 46 -11.09 7.99 13.89
N ILE A 47 -10.62 7.64 12.69
CA ILE A 47 -10.03 8.63 11.77
C ILE A 47 -11.10 9.53 11.16
N ILE A 48 -12.27 9.00 10.82
CA ILE A 48 -13.38 9.81 10.30
C ILE A 48 -13.87 10.82 11.34
N ASP A 49 -13.96 10.42 12.61
CA ASP A 49 -14.44 11.27 13.71
C ASP A 49 -13.36 12.23 14.24
N TRP A 50 -12.11 12.07 13.80
CA TRP A 50 -11.02 12.93 14.22
C TRP A 50 -11.17 14.33 13.61
N LYS A 51 -11.42 15.32 14.48
CA LYS A 51 -11.68 16.71 14.13
C LYS A 51 -10.66 17.32 13.15
N ASP A 52 -9.38 17.03 13.37
CA ASP A 52 -8.26 17.59 12.58
C ASP A 52 -7.65 16.53 11.65
N ASN A 53 -8.49 15.62 11.12
CA ASN A 53 -8.10 14.58 10.18
C ASN A 53 -7.43 15.19 8.93
N PRO A 54 -6.17 14.82 8.59
CA PRO A 54 -5.46 15.36 7.44
C PRO A 54 -5.94 14.76 6.10
N PHE A 55 -6.74 13.69 6.11
CA PHE A 55 -7.17 12.99 4.92
C PHE A 55 -8.46 13.59 4.34
N THR A 56 -8.42 13.95 3.07
CA THR A 56 -9.58 14.36 2.26
C THR A 56 -10.62 13.24 2.20
N GLU A 57 -10.16 11.99 2.14
CA GLU A 57 -11.03 10.83 2.14
C GLU A 57 -10.32 9.62 2.76
N VAL A 58 -11.05 8.87 3.57
CA VAL A 58 -10.64 7.58 4.10
C VAL A 58 -11.51 6.51 3.48
N ILE A 59 -10.86 5.49 2.91
CA ILE A 59 -11.49 4.43 2.12
C ILE A 59 -11.24 3.12 2.85
N LEU A 60 -12.28 2.51 3.38
CA LEU A 60 -12.21 1.18 3.96
C LEU A 60 -12.50 0.13 2.87
N LEU A 61 -11.51 -0.69 2.56
CA LEU A 61 -11.65 -1.81 1.63
C LEU A 61 -12.11 -3.07 2.35
N SER A 62 -12.27 -4.17 1.62
CA SER A 62 -12.53 -5.48 2.20
C SER A 62 -11.21 -6.19 2.49
N GLY A 63 -11.02 -6.68 3.71
CA GLY A 63 -9.78 -7.33 4.12
C GLY A 63 -9.87 -8.84 4.02
N VAL A 64 -8.75 -9.51 4.27
CA VAL A 64 -8.70 -10.98 4.31
C VAL A 64 -8.55 -11.55 5.73
N TYR A 65 -8.61 -10.69 6.74
CA TYR A 65 -8.65 -11.10 8.14
C TYR A 65 -9.85 -12.03 8.39
N ASN A 66 -9.57 -13.27 8.83
CA ASN A 66 -10.56 -14.35 9.02
C ASN A 66 -11.35 -14.79 7.77
N VAL A 67 -10.88 -14.50 6.55
CA VAL A 67 -11.56 -14.91 5.32
C VAL A 67 -11.07 -16.30 4.86
N LYS A 68 -12.01 -17.19 4.48
CA LYS A 68 -11.69 -18.50 3.88
C LYS A 68 -10.97 -18.31 2.53
N PHE A 69 -9.95 -19.14 2.26
CA PHE A 69 -9.01 -19.00 1.13
C PHE A 69 -9.66 -18.73 -0.25
N GLY A 70 -10.80 -19.36 -0.56
CA GLY A 70 -11.51 -19.17 -1.85
C GLY A 70 -12.16 -17.80 -2.05
N ASN A 71 -12.51 -17.09 -0.98
CA ASN A 71 -13.10 -15.75 -1.07
C ASN A 71 -12.05 -14.63 -1.26
N THR A 72 -10.78 -14.94 -1.00
CA THR A 72 -9.64 -14.00 -1.07
C THR A 72 -9.51 -13.34 -2.44
N ILE A 73 -9.57 -14.11 -3.53
CA ILE A 73 -9.40 -13.56 -4.90
C ILE A 73 -10.56 -12.63 -5.27
N LYS A 74 -11.79 -12.99 -4.89
CA LYS A 74 -12.97 -12.14 -5.13
C LYS A 74 -12.86 -10.83 -4.36
N THR A 75 -12.47 -10.90 -3.09
CA THR A 75 -12.19 -9.73 -2.24
C THR A 75 -11.14 -8.83 -2.89
N MET A 76 -9.98 -9.38 -3.25
CA MET A 76 -8.91 -8.65 -3.91
C MET A 76 -9.38 -7.99 -5.20
N LYS A 77 -10.09 -8.70 -6.09
CA LYS A 77 -10.63 -8.10 -7.33
C LYS A 77 -11.59 -6.93 -7.05
N SER A 78 -12.41 -7.04 -6.01
CA SER A 78 -13.29 -5.95 -5.58
C SER A 78 -12.51 -4.72 -5.09
N ASN A 79 -11.46 -4.96 -4.29
CA ASN A 79 -10.54 -3.91 -3.83
C ASN A 79 -9.86 -3.21 -5.02
N LEU A 80 -9.30 -3.99 -5.95
CA LEU A 80 -8.65 -3.45 -7.15
C LEU A 80 -9.63 -2.62 -7.99
N LYS A 81 -10.90 -3.02 -8.11
CA LYS A 81 -11.93 -2.22 -8.79
C LYS A 81 -12.16 -0.88 -8.08
N THR A 82 -12.22 -0.88 -6.75
CA THR A 82 -12.41 0.33 -5.94
C THR A 82 -11.22 1.28 -6.08
N ILE A 83 -9.99 0.77 -6.01
CA ILE A 83 -8.75 1.54 -6.22
C ILE A 83 -8.73 2.13 -7.64
N ASN A 84 -9.06 1.34 -8.67
CA ASN A 84 -9.14 1.85 -10.03
C ASN A 84 -10.17 2.99 -10.18
N GLN A 85 -11.32 2.89 -9.50
CA GLN A 85 -12.33 3.95 -9.52
C GLN A 85 -11.84 5.21 -8.82
N LEU A 86 -11.13 5.08 -7.70
CA LEU A 86 -10.49 6.20 -7.01
C LEU A 86 -9.53 6.95 -7.93
N PHE A 87 -8.62 6.24 -8.58
CA PHE A 87 -7.65 6.83 -9.51
C PHE A 87 -8.31 7.45 -10.75
N ARG A 88 -9.39 6.87 -11.25
CA ARG A 88 -10.11 7.44 -12.41
C ARG A 88 -10.90 8.70 -12.05
N LYS A 89 -11.51 8.74 -10.87
CA LYS A 89 -12.45 9.82 -10.50
C LYS A 89 -11.79 10.96 -9.76
N LYS A 90 -10.85 10.67 -8.86
CA LYS A 90 -10.35 11.63 -7.87
C LYS A 90 -8.87 11.96 -8.06
N ILE A 91 -8.02 10.96 -8.30
CA ILE A 91 -6.57 11.17 -8.47
C ILE A 91 -6.25 11.41 -9.96
N LYS A 92 -6.47 12.63 -10.42
CA LYS A 92 -6.27 12.99 -11.85
C LYS A 92 -4.81 13.23 -12.19
N ASP A 93 -4.09 13.93 -11.33
CA ASP A 93 -2.71 14.37 -11.56
C ASP A 93 -1.67 13.47 -10.88
N CYS A 94 -0.38 13.74 -11.14
CA CYS A 94 0.72 13.07 -10.46
C CYS A 94 0.73 13.38 -8.95
N GLY A 95 1.28 12.44 -8.19
CA GLY A 95 1.26 12.50 -6.74
C GLY A 95 2.28 11.60 -6.07
N SER A 96 2.20 11.52 -4.75
CA SER A 96 2.98 10.58 -3.95
C SER A 96 2.12 9.39 -3.55
N SER A 97 2.64 8.17 -3.67
CA SER A 97 2.03 7.01 -3.04
C SER A 97 2.93 6.48 -1.92
N TYR A 98 2.33 6.10 -0.80
CA TYR A 98 3.02 5.59 0.38
C TYR A 98 2.53 4.17 0.65
N ILE A 99 3.40 3.21 0.43
CA ILE A 99 3.10 1.78 0.41
C ILE A 99 3.93 1.11 1.50
N PHE A 100 3.25 0.52 2.47
CA PHE A 100 3.94 -0.21 3.54
C PHE A 100 4.18 -1.67 3.20
N ASN A 101 3.37 -2.25 2.32
CA ASN A 101 3.49 -3.65 1.96
C ASN A 101 3.21 -3.84 0.47
N ASP A 102 4.27 -3.76 -0.33
CA ASP A 102 4.26 -4.01 -1.76
C ASP A 102 4.18 -5.50 -2.11
N GLY A 103 4.16 -6.39 -1.12
CA GLY A 103 3.73 -7.79 -1.29
C GLY A 103 2.22 -7.94 -1.49
N ARG A 104 1.42 -6.91 -1.15
CA ARG A 104 -0.04 -6.89 -1.34
C ARG A 104 -0.40 -6.30 -2.69
N VAL A 105 -1.42 -6.88 -3.32
CA VAL A 105 -1.86 -6.49 -4.67
C VAL A 105 -2.42 -5.06 -4.72
N GLU A 106 -3.03 -4.61 -3.62
CA GLU A 106 -3.53 -3.24 -3.48
C GLU A 106 -2.38 -2.22 -3.54
N GLY A 107 -1.30 -2.47 -2.79
CA GLY A 107 -0.11 -1.63 -2.80
C GLY A 107 0.55 -1.57 -4.17
N GLN A 108 0.72 -2.72 -4.82
CA GLN A 108 1.27 -2.79 -6.16
C GLN A 108 0.42 -2.05 -7.21
N LEU A 109 -0.91 -2.21 -7.17
CA LEU A 109 -1.80 -1.49 -8.09
C LEU A 109 -1.69 0.02 -7.89
N ILE A 110 -1.67 0.50 -6.65
CA ILE A 110 -1.53 1.92 -6.33
C ILE A 110 -0.19 2.45 -6.87
N ALA A 111 0.92 1.75 -6.64
CA ALA A 111 2.22 2.14 -7.17
C ALA A 111 2.20 2.20 -8.71
N TYR A 112 1.66 1.17 -9.36
CA TYR A 112 1.56 1.13 -10.82
C TYR A 112 0.71 2.28 -11.37
N LEU A 113 -0.48 2.51 -10.82
CA LEU A 113 -1.36 3.58 -11.29
C LEU A 113 -0.73 4.97 -11.07
N ASN A 114 -0.07 5.19 -9.93
CA ASN A 114 0.65 6.44 -9.69
C ASN A 114 1.85 6.60 -10.64
N TYR A 115 2.61 5.53 -10.89
CA TYR A 115 3.70 5.51 -11.86
C TYR A 115 3.22 5.88 -13.27
N THR A 116 2.10 5.31 -13.74
CA THR A 116 1.52 5.67 -15.06
C THR A 116 1.06 7.12 -15.17
N LYS A 117 0.95 7.83 -14.04
CA LYS A 117 0.68 9.27 -13.96
C LYS A 117 1.95 10.09 -13.71
N ASN A 118 3.15 9.50 -13.79
CA ASN A 118 4.44 10.13 -13.44
C ASN A 118 4.51 10.60 -11.98
N GLY A 119 3.84 9.91 -11.06
CA GLY A 119 3.97 10.13 -9.62
C GLY A 119 5.21 9.46 -9.03
N SER A 120 5.48 9.74 -7.75
CA SER A 120 6.55 9.10 -6.98
C SER A 120 5.98 8.12 -5.96
N ASN A 121 6.59 6.95 -5.85
CA ASN A 121 6.15 5.86 -5.00
C ASN A 121 7.19 5.59 -3.91
N PHE A 122 6.74 5.65 -2.67
CA PHE A 122 7.56 5.45 -1.48
C PHE A 122 7.16 4.13 -0.86
N TYR A 123 8.13 3.23 -0.70
CA TYR A 123 8.01 2.17 0.28
C TYR A 123 8.26 2.77 1.66
N VAL A 124 7.32 2.58 2.58
CA VAL A 124 7.44 3.00 3.97
C VAL A 124 7.61 1.77 4.82
N GLU A 125 8.54 1.81 5.76
CA GLU A 125 8.92 0.68 6.62
C GLU A 125 7.73 -0.08 7.27
N ASP A 126 7.64 -1.39 7.02
CA ASP A 126 6.78 -2.35 7.73
C ASP A 126 7.56 -3.03 8.88
N GLY A 127 7.93 -2.20 9.86
CA GLY A 127 8.66 -2.60 11.07
C GLY A 127 9.98 -3.31 10.76
N SER A 128 10.21 -4.46 11.39
CA SER A 128 11.48 -5.19 11.27
C SER A 128 11.79 -5.72 9.87
N ALA A 129 10.81 -5.74 8.95
CA ALA A 129 10.98 -6.31 7.61
C ALA A 129 12.05 -5.57 6.78
N ALA A 130 12.24 -4.27 7.00
CA ALA A 130 13.29 -3.48 6.34
C ALA A 130 14.71 -3.78 6.87
N TYR A 131 14.82 -4.41 8.05
CA TYR A 131 16.07 -4.58 8.79
C TYR A 131 16.51 -6.04 8.93
N ASN A 132 15.62 -6.98 8.63
CA ASN A 132 15.91 -8.41 8.76
C ASN A 132 16.36 -9.02 7.43
N CYS A 133 16.87 -10.26 7.52
CA CYS A 133 17.33 -11.04 6.36
C CYS A 133 16.25 -11.96 5.79
N TYR A 134 14.98 -11.81 6.19
CA TYR A 134 13.92 -12.68 5.70
C TYR A 134 13.68 -12.44 4.20
N VAL A 135 13.53 -13.52 3.45
CA VAL A 135 13.18 -13.48 2.03
C VAL A 135 12.02 -14.45 1.85
N GLN A 136 10.91 -13.95 1.32
CA GLN A 136 9.75 -14.80 1.09
C GLN A 136 10.11 -15.92 0.10
N PRO A 137 9.63 -17.16 0.33
CA PRO A 137 9.80 -18.25 -0.61
C PRO A 137 9.31 -17.85 -2.00
N ASP A 138 10.04 -18.31 -3.02
CA ASP A 138 9.57 -18.10 -4.38
C ASP A 138 8.35 -18.99 -4.66
N ILE A 139 7.49 -18.55 -5.57
CA ILE A 139 6.36 -19.34 -6.05
C ILE A 139 6.69 -19.95 -7.41
N ASN A 140 6.01 -21.04 -7.74
CA ASN A 140 6.20 -21.70 -9.03
C ASN A 140 5.93 -20.76 -10.20
N PHE A 141 6.73 -20.88 -11.26
CA PHE A 141 6.67 -19.99 -12.43
C PHE A 141 5.27 -19.88 -13.05
N TYR A 142 4.55 -21.00 -13.17
CA TYR A 142 3.19 -21.00 -13.70
C TYR A 142 2.20 -20.21 -12.82
N LEU A 143 2.38 -20.18 -11.49
CA LEU A 143 1.57 -19.35 -10.59
C LEU A 143 1.82 -17.86 -10.81
N LYS A 144 3.08 -17.46 -11.09
CA LYS A 144 3.41 -16.06 -11.44
C LYS A 144 2.63 -15.62 -12.68
N ILE A 145 2.55 -16.48 -13.70
CA ILE A 145 1.77 -16.22 -14.92
C ILE A 145 0.28 -16.11 -14.59
N ILE A 146 -0.26 -17.06 -13.83
CA ILE A 146 -1.67 -17.06 -13.44
C ILE A 146 -2.03 -15.78 -12.69
N TYR A 147 -1.22 -15.35 -11.72
CA TYR A 147 -1.48 -14.12 -10.99
C TYR A 147 -1.39 -12.87 -11.87
N LYS A 148 -0.48 -12.82 -12.85
CA LYS A 148 -0.46 -11.74 -13.84
C LYS A 148 -1.72 -11.72 -14.71
N LEU A 149 -2.30 -12.86 -15.05
CA LEU A 149 -3.58 -12.93 -15.77
C LEU A 149 -4.77 -12.50 -14.88
N ILE A 150 -4.73 -12.82 -13.58
CA ILE A 150 -5.80 -12.50 -12.64
C ILE A 150 -5.81 -11.02 -12.24
N TYR A 151 -4.63 -10.45 -11.95
CA TYR A 151 -4.48 -9.11 -11.39
C TYR A 151 -4.05 -8.07 -12.43
N GLY A 152 -3.18 -8.46 -13.36
CA GLY A 152 -2.64 -7.61 -14.42
C GLY A 152 -1.14 -7.80 -14.63
N SER A 153 -0.63 -7.33 -15.76
CA SER A 153 0.80 -7.43 -16.14
C SER A 153 1.74 -6.66 -15.20
N TRP A 154 1.20 -5.73 -14.42
CA TRP A 154 1.90 -4.99 -13.38
C TRP A 154 2.23 -5.85 -12.16
N TYR A 155 1.47 -6.92 -11.88
CA TYR A 155 1.67 -7.76 -10.70
C TYR A 155 3.06 -8.42 -10.69
N GLU A 156 3.66 -8.47 -9.50
CA GLU A 156 4.92 -9.15 -9.26
C GLU A 156 4.90 -9.92 -7.94
N HIS A 157 5.56 -11.08 -7.91
CA HIS A 157 5.81 -11.79 -6.66
C HIS A 157 6.99 -11.15 -5.94
N VAL A 158 6.70 -10.18 -5.08
CA VAL A 158 7.71 -9.48 -4.28
C VAL A 158 8.20 -10.40 -3.17
N ARG A 159 9.51 -10.66 -3.16
CA ARG A 159 10.15 -11.54 -2.16
C ARG A 159 10.75 -10.79 -0.97
N ILE A 160 11.07 -9.53 -1.18
CA ILE A 160 11.63 -8.60 -0.20
C ILE A 160 10.80 -7.33 -0.29
N LEU A 161 10.18 -6.93 0.82
CA LEU A 161 9.35 -5.73 0.83
C LEU A 161 10.17 -4.49 0.46
N GLY A 162 9.57 -3.61 -0.33
CA GLY A 162 10.18 -2.41 -0.88
C GLY A 162 10.89 -2.60 -2.21
N MET A 163 10.97 -3.84 -2.72
CA MET A 163 11.64 -4.15 -4.00
C MET A 163 10.69 -4.22 -5.21
N TYR A 164 9.41 -3.89 -5.06
CA TYR A 164 8.53 -3.83 -6.20
C TYR A 164 9.02 -2.81 -7.24
N LYS A 165 9.02 -3.20 -8.52
CA LYS A 165 9.62 -2.43 -9.63
C LYS A 165 9.12 -0.99 -9.84
N TYR A 166 7.99 -0.63 -9.25
CA TYR A 166 7.45 0.74 -9.31
C TYR A 166 7.65 1.51 -8.01
N ILE A 167 8.44 1.03 -7.06
CA ILE A 167 8.88 1.81 -5.90
C ILE A 167 10.09 2.64 -6.33
N ASP A 168 10.04 3.95 -6.06
CA ASP A 168 11.10 4.88 -6.42
C ASP A 168 12.02 5.19 -5.24
N ARG A 169 11.47 5.20 -4.01
CA ARG A 169 12.14 5.69 -2.81
C ARG A 169 11.78 4.85 -1.59
N ILE A 170 12.71 4.78 -0.66
CA ILE A 170 12.56 4.05 0.61
C ILE A 170 12.50 5.05 1.76
N MET A 171 11.52 4.90 2.65
CA MET A 171 11.37 5.68 3.88
C MET A 171 11.44 4.75 5.09
N VAL A 172 12.49 4.91 5.88
CA VAL A 172 12.82 4.07 7.04
C VAL A 172 13.32 4.92 8.19
N PHE A 173 13.17 4.44 9.42
CA PHE A 173 13.70 5.13 10.60
C PHE A 173 15.21 5.03 10.76
N ARG A 174 15.83 3.92 10.32
CA ARG A 174 17.26 3.63 10.47
C ARG A 174 17.93 3.27 9.15
N PRO A 175 18.18 4.24 8.24
CA PRO A 175 18.86 4.01 6.96
C PRO A 175 20.19 3.26 7.07
N ASP A 176 20.91 3.41 8.18
CA ASP A 176 22.19 2.74 8.44
C ASP A 176 22.06 1.22 8.70
N LEU A 177 20.86 0.76 9.09
CA LEU A 177 20.59 -0.63 9.43
C LEU A 177 19.77 -1.38 8.38
N ILE A 178 19.29 -0.70 7.33
CA ILE A 178 18.47 -1.35 6.32
C ILE A 178 19.25 -2.46 5.61
N ARG A 179 18.52 -3.49 5.22
CA ARG A 179 19.06 -4.59 4.42
C ARG A 179 19.66 -4.06 3.11
N LYS A 180 20.71 -4.74 2.64
CA LYS A 180 21.52 -4.31 1.48
C LYS A 180 20.70 -4.09 0.22
N GLU A 181 19.65 -4.87 0.02
CA GLU A 181 18.78 -4.80 -1.16
C GLU A 181 17.98 -3.49 -1.24
N LEU A 182 17.83 -2.77 -0.12
CA LEU A 182 17.11 -1.49 -0.02
C LEU A 182 18.03 -0.26 0.05
N GLN A 183 19.35 -0.44 -0.07
CA GLN A 183 20.35 0.65 0.04
C GLN A 183 20.56 1.43 -1.28
N ASN A 184 19.69 1.24 -2.27
CA ASN A 184 19.81 1.85 -3.59
C ASN A 184 19.18 3.25 -3.66
#